data_AF-A0A813LNG4-F1
#
_entry.id   AF-A0A813LNG4-F1
#
_cell.length_a   1.000
_cell.length_b   1.000
_cell.length_c   1.000
_cell.angle_alpha   90.00
_cell.angle_beta   90.00
_cell.angle_gamma   90.00
#
_symmetry.space_group_name_H-M   'P 1'
#
loop_
_entity.id
_entity.type
_entity.pdbx_description
1 polymer ?
#
loop_
_entity_poly.entity_id
_entity_poly.type
_entity_poly.pdbx_seq_one_letter_code
_entity_poly.pdbx_strand_id
1 'polypeptide(L)'
;MQGKSIGGPGPSNCNANYFKNLPGCRPQQVQRSGEWFAKNPGVMAAAWDADGVAVYHIPNAEIPADLSSDTPKPWGRFVLAYVPLDRHSCADIAKPQKIVLNIALCGDWAGGAWLKSSAARRTGYTIGCNADISNPAGDCCSKFVTSNTHDVNGYMKHRAYFSIDYIKIFTPADILSAPPLESAAFKRGGVPLQG
;
A
#
# COMPACT_ATOMS: atom_id res chain seq x y z
N MET A 1 0.00 10.85 20.02
CA MET A 1 0.92 9.71 19.91
C MET A 1 0.40 8.63 20.84
N GLN A 2 -0.09 7.50 20.30
CA GLN A 2 -0.47 6.31 21.07
C GLN A 2 -0.38 5.09 20.14
N GLY A 3 0.36 4.07 20.59
CA GLY A 3 0.21 2.69 20.15
C GLY A 3 1.00 2.28 18.91
N LYS A 4 2.14 1.58 19.11
CA LYS A 4 2.54 0.52 18.20
C LYS A 4 1.50 -0.59 18.35
N SER A 5 0.37 -0.49 17.63
CA SER A 5 -0.49 -1.64 17.42
C SER A 5 0.18 -2.50 16.36
N ILE A 6 0.70 -3.65 16.79
CA ILE A 6 0.76 -4.81 15.91
C ILE A 6 -0.71 -5.07 15.55
N GLY A 7 -1.09 -4.88 14.29
CA GLY A 7 -2.42 -5.29 13.88
C GLY A 7 -2.50 -6.80 14.08
N GLY A 8 -3.41 -7.28 14.94
CA GLY A 8 -3.63 -8.71 15.14
C GLY A 8 -3.80 -9.44 13.80
N PRO A 9 -3.50 -10.73 13.70
CA PRO A 9 -3.58 -11.46 12.42
C PRO A 9 -4.97 -11.29 11.82
N GLY A 10 -5.04 -10.95 10.53
CA GLY A 10 -6.29 -11.05 9.79
C GLY A 10 -6.46 -12.45 9.21
N PRO A 11 -7.36 -12.64 8.24
CA PRO A 11 -7.48 -13.90 7.53
C PRO A 11 -6.10 -14.34 6.97
N SER A 12 -5.78 -15.62 7.09
CA SER A 12 -4.53 -16.20 6.56
C SER A 12 -4.67 -16.67 5.11
N ASN A 13 -5.91 -16.85 4.63
CA ASN A 13 -6.20 -17.33 3.29
C ASN A 13 -6.12 -16.17 2.28
N CYS A 14 -5.24 -16.30 1.29
CA CYS A 14 -5.01 -15.27 0.29
C CYS A 14 -5.95 -15.30 -0.90
N ASN A 15 -6.92 -16.21 -0.91
CA ASN A 15 -8.04 -16.19 -1.84
C ASN A 15 -8.85 -14.89 -1.67
N ALA A 16 -8.79 -14.01 -2.66
CA ALA A 16 -9.54 -12.78 -2.72
C ALA A 16 -10.68 -12.91 -3.75
N ASN A 17 -11.91 -12.71 -3.28
CA ASN A 17 -13.09 -12.62 -4.12
C ASN A 17 -14.09 -11.67 -3.48
N TYR A 18 -14.18 -10.48 -4.05
CA TYR A 18 -15.03 -9.40 -3.56
C TYR A 18 -16.50 -9.83 -3.47
N PHE A 19 -17.03 -10.48 -4.50
CA PHE A 19 -18.42 -10.92 -4.58
C PHE A 19 -18.78 -12.06 -3.63
N LYS A 20 -17.77 -12.74 -3.06
CA LYS A 20 -17.94 -13.82 -2.08
C LYS A 20 -17.52 -13.41 -0.66
N ASN A 21 -17.29 -12.12 -0.41
CA ASN A 21 -16.78 -11.62 0.88
C ASN A 21 -15.48 -12.32 1.33
N LEU A 22 -14.60 -12.60 0.37
CA LEU A 22 -13.26 -13.14 0.64
C LEU A 22 -12.26 -11.99 0.50
N PRO A 23 -11.82 -11.36 1.60
CA PRO A 23 -10.97 -10.16 1.56
C PRO A 23 -9.50 -10.45 1.24
N GLY A 24 -9.12 -11.71 1.06
CA GLY A 24 -7.72 -12.14 0.96
C GLY A 24 -7.01 -12.16 2.32
N CYS A 25 -5.69 -12.32 2.27
CA CYS A 25 -4.88 -12.51 3.46
C CYS A 25 -4.34 -11.20 4.02
N ARG A 26 -4.29 -11.09 5.35
CA ARG A 26 -3.69 -9.94 6.05
C ARG A 26 -2.67 -10.44 7.06
N PRO A 27 -1.37 -10.42 6.71
CA PRO A 27 -0.32 -10.88 7.62
C PRO A 27 -0.28 -10.03 8.89
N GLN A 28 0.35 -10.58 9.92
CA GLN A 28 0.78 -9.79 11.05
C GLN A 28 1.69 -8.68 10.56
N GLN A 29 1.38 -7.45 10.98
CA GLN A 29 2.10 -6.28 10.51
C GLN A 29 2.16 -5.20 11.57
N VAL A 30 3.23 -4.41 11.52
CA VAL A 30 3.38 -3.18 12.29
C VAL A 30 2.62 -2.09 11.56
N GLN A 31 1.45 -1.70 12.08
CA GLN A 31 0.67 -0.64 11.46
C GLN A 31 1.25 0.74 11.78
N ARG A 32 1.33 1.58 10.76
CA ARG A 32 1.79 2.97 10.81
C ARG A 32 0.92 3.82 9.89
N SER A 33 0.66 5.06 10.30
CA SER A 33 -0.07 6.02 9.47
C SER A 33 0.83 6.63 8.40
N GLY A 34 0.22 7.16 7.32
CA GLY A 34 0.96 7.95 6.33
C GLY A 34 1.70 9.14 6.95
N GLU A 35 1.11 9.78 7.97
CA GLU A 35 1.77 10.86 8.71
C GLU A 35 3.02 10.39 9.45
N TRP A 36 3.01 9.17 10.01
CA TRP A 36 4.19 8.60 10.64
C TRP A 36 5.30 8.35 9.62
N PHE A 37 4.98 7.80 8.45
CA PHE A 37 5.97 7.62 7.37
C PHE A 37 6.50 8.94 6.83
N ALA A 38 5.65 9.97 6.69
CA ALA A 38 6.09 11.30 6.28
C ALA A 38 7.08 11.93 7.28
N LYS A 39 6.94 11.63 8.58
CA LYS A 39 7.86 12.06 9.64
C LYS A 39 9.10 11.17 9.78
N ASN A 40 9.08 9.98 9.18
CA ASN A 40 10.17 9.00 9.21
C ASN A 40 10.46 8.52 7.78
N PRO A 41 10.89 9.43 6.88
CA PRO A 41 11.19 9.06 5.50
C PRO A 41 12.32 8.02 5.47
N GLY A 42 12.28 7.16 4.46
CA GLY A 42 13.12 5.98 4.43
C GLY A 42 12.88 5.14 3.19
N VAL A 43 13.65 4.06 3.08
CA VAL A 43 13.45 3.05 2.05
C VAL A 43 12.29 2.15 2.45
N MET A 44 11.32 2.05 1.54
CA MET A 44 10.34 0.97 1.54
C MET A 44 10.85 -0.11 0.60
N ALA A 45 11.02 -1.33 1.12
CA ALA A 45 11.50 -2.45 0.33
C ALA A 45 10.56 -3.65 0.44
N ALA A 46 10.50 -4.44 -0.62
CA ALA A 46 9.86 -5.75 -0.63
C ALA A 46 10.89 -6.78 -1.10
N ALA A 47 11.16 -7.78 -0.27
CA ALA A 47 11.91 -8.97 -0.67
C ALA A 47 10.89 -10.08 -0.92
N TRP A 48 11.02 -10.75 -2.05
CA TRP A 48 10.10 -11.79 -2.48
C TRP A 48 10.87 -12.98 -3.02
N ASP A 49 10.63 -14.14 -2.40
CA ASP A 49 11.18 -15.43 -2.78
C ASP A 49 10.09 -16.53 -2.73
N ALA A 50 10.52 -17.79 -2.80
CA ALA A 50 9.62 -18.94 -2.75
C ALA A 50 8.95 -19.13 -1.37
N ASP A 51 9.55 -18.62 -0.30
CA ASP A 51 9.02 -18.77 1.06
C ASP A 51 7.99 -17.69 1.38
N GLY A 52 8.17 -16.48 0.86
CA GLY A 52 7.29 -15.37 1.23
C GLY A 52 7.59 -14.02 0.60
N VAL A 53 6.79 -13.04 1.02
CA VAL A 53 7.02 -11.61 0.77
C VAL A 53 7.27 -10.90 2.09
N ALA A 54 8.47 -10.38 2.28
CA ALA A 54 8.83 -9.54 3.41
C ALA A 54 8.80 -8.05 2.99
N VAL A 55 8.11 -7.22 3.77
CA VAL A 55 8.05 -5.77 3.57
C VAL A 55 8.84 -5.07 4.67
N TYR A 56 9.67 -4.11 4.30
CA TYR A 56 10.56 -3.38 5.19
C TYR A 56 10.31 -1.88 5.14
N HIS A 57 10.56 -1.21 6.26
CA HIS A 57 10.77 0.23 6.30
C HIS A 57 12.08 0.54 7.01
N ILE A 58 13.01 1.14 6.28
CA ILE A 58 14.35 1.47 6.74
C ILE A 58 14.44 3.01 6.80
N PRO A 59 14.44 3.63 8.00
CA PRO A 59 14.55 5.08 8.13
C PRO A 59 15.83 5.61 7.48
N ASN A 60 15.79 6.84 6.95
CA ASN A 60 16.94 7.45 6.26
C ASN A 60 18.24 7.40 7.07
N ALA A 61 18.17 7.60 8.38
CA ALA A 61 19.32 7.58 9.28
C ALA A 61 19.96 6.19 9.46
N GLU A 62 19.27 5.12 9.03
CA GLU A 62 19.69 3.74 9.22
C GLU A 62 19.80 2.97 7.91
N ILE A 63 19.81 3.67 6.77
CA ILE A 63 20.00 3.05 5.45
C ILE A 63 21.35 2.33 5.44
N PRO A 64 21.36 1.00 5.24
CA PRO A 64 22.58 0.21 5.26
C PRO A 64 23.38 0.39 3.96
N ALA A 65 24.71 0.25 4.07
CA ALA A 65 25.64 0.50 2.97
C ALA A 65 25.43 -0.44 1.76
N ASP A 66 24.82 -1.60 1.98
CA ASP A 66 24.53 -2.59 0.95
C ASP A 66 23.51 -2.08 -0.08
N LEU A 67 22.60 -1.17 0.31
CA LEU A 67 21.70 -0.47 -0.61
C LEU A 67 22.42 0.59 -1.44
N SER A 68 23.47 1.20 -0.89
CA SER A 68 24.31 2.15 -1.62
C SER A 68 25.24 1.45 -2.61
N SER A 69 25.66 0.22 -2.32
CA SER A 69 26.49 -0.60 -3.21
C SER A 69 25.69 -1.54 -4.12
N ASP A 70 24.36 -1.38 -4.20
CA ASP A 70 23.47 -2.19 -5.05
C ASP A 70 23.56 -3.72 -4.80
N THR A 71 23.81 -4.11 -3.56
CA THR A 71 23.94 -5.50 -3.10
C THR A 71 23.02 -5.80 -1.92
N PRO A 72 21.70 -5.64 -2.06
CA PRO A 72 20.77 -5.71 -0.92
C PRO A 72 20.82 -7.05 -0.19
N LYS A 73 20.76 -7.00 1.14
CA LYS A 73 20.67 -8.15 2.06
C LYS A 73 19.35 -8.12 2.85
N PRO A 74 18.91 -9.23 3.44
CA PRO A 74 17.75 -9.20 4.33
C PRO A 74 18.00 -8.30 5.55
N TRP A 75 17.01 -7.45 5.89
CA TRP A 75 17.13 -6.52 7.02
C TRP A 75 16.10 -6.79 8.13
N GLY A 76 16.21 -7.96 8.77
CA GLY A 76 15.20 -8.49 9.70
C GLY A 76 14.65 -7.49 10.75
N ARG A 77 15.48 -6.59 11.29
CA ARG A 77 15.04 -5.59 12.28
C ARG A 77 14.06 -4.53 11.74
N PHE A 78 13.98 -4.38 10.42
CA PHE A 78 13.14 -3.39 9.73
C PHE A 78 11.87 -4.00 9.13
N VAL A 79 11.61 -5.29 9.38
CA VAL A 79 10.41 -5.96 8.85
C VAL A 79 9.15 -5.29 9.43
N LEU A 80 8.31 -4.79 8.53
CA LEU A 80 6.98 -4.29 8.83
C LEU A 80 5.92 -5.38 8.71
N ALA A 81 6.05 -6.27 7.73
CA ALA A 81 5.10 -7.33 7.46
C ALA A 81 5.79 -8.51 6.77
N TYR A 82 5.24 -9.71 6.95
CA TYR A 82 5.67 -10.91 6.24
C TYR A 82 4.47 -11.75 5.83
N VAL A 83 4.34 -12.02 4.53
CA VAL A 83 3.31 -12.90 3.96
C VAL A 83 3.99 -14.23 3.60
N PRO A 84 3.70 -15.33 4.30
CA PRO A 84 4.18 -16.64 3.89
C PRO A 84 3.47 -17.09 2.61
N LEU A 85 4.22 -17.72 1.69
CA LEU A 85 3.69 -18.34 0.47
C LEU A 85 3.60 -19.86 0.60
N ASP A 86 3.00 -20.34 1.69
CA ASP A 86 2.80 -21.77 1.91
C ASP A 86 1.44 -22.28 1.41
N ARG A 87 1.31 -23.62 1.34
CA ARG A 87 0.11 -24.34 0.88
C ARG A 87 -1.17 -24.05 1.66
N HIS A 88 -1.07 -23.51 2.87
CA HIS A 88 -2.20 -23.27 3.76
C HIS A 88 -2.67 -21.80 3.73
N SER A 89 -1.89 -20.92 3.11
CA SER A 89 -2.14 -19.48 3.08
C SER A 89 -2.25 -18.95 1.66
N CYS A 90 -1.19 -19.08 0.85
CA CYS A 90 -1.00 -18.29 -0.37
C CYS A 90 -0.29 -19.04 -1.51
N ALA A 91 -0.36 -20.36 -1.59
CA ALA A 91 0.33 -21.11 -2.66
C ALA A 91 -0.06 -20.64 -4.08
N ASP A 92 0.93 -20.65 -4.98
CA ASP A 92 0.79 -20.43 -6.42
C ASP A 92 0.22 -19.06 -6.86
N ILE A 93 0.19 -18.06 -5.96
CA ILE A 93 -0.16 -16.68 -6.33
C ILE A 93 1.00 -15.94 -7.01
N ALA A 94 2.19 -16.55 -7.02
CA ALA A 94 3.40 -15.92 -7.49
C ALA A 94 3.51 -15.89 -9.02
N LYS A 95 3.14 -14.75 -9.59
CA LYS A 95 3.29 -14.44 -11.03
C LYS A 95 4.06 -13.14 -11.19
N PRO A 96 4.66 -12.85 -12.36
CA PRO A 96 5.27 -11.55 -12.59
C PRO A 96 4.33 -10.38 -12.23
N GLN A 97 4.82 -9.45 -11.42
CA GLN A 97 4.05 -8.33 -10.88
C GLN A 97 4.40 -7.02 -11.59
N LYS A 98 3.51 -6.02 -11.45
CA LYS A 98 3.77 -4.63 -11.82
C LYS A 98 3.80 -3.78 -10.57
N ILE A 99 4.75 -2.85 -10.49
CA ILE A 99 4.77 -1.85 -9.43
C ILE A 99 3.69 -0.80 -9.75
N VAL A 100 2.76 -0.59 -8.82
CA VAL A 100 1.68 0.38 -8.94
C VAL A 100 1.73 1.33 -7.75
N LEU A 101 1.81 2.63 -8.03
CA LEU A 101 1.69 3.69 -7.05
C LEU A 101 0.38 4.43 -7.33
N ASN A 102 -0.50 4.47 -6.34
CA ASN A 102 -1.83 5.04 -6.49
C ASN A 102 -2.29 5.71 -5.19
N ILE A 103 -2.97 6.85 -5.33
CA ILE A 103 -3.74 7.48 -4.25
C ILE A 103 -5.18 7.50 -4.73
N ALA A 104 -5.96 6.52 -4.30
CA ALA A 104 -7.40 6.47 -4.52
C ALA A 104 -8.14 7.04 -3.30
N LEU A 105 -9.32 7.61 -3.56
CA LEU A 105 -10.19 8.18 -2.54
C LEU A 105 -11.49 7.38 -2.48
N CYS A 106 -12.01 7.21 -1.28
CA CYS A 106 -13.29 6.56 -1.04
C CYS A 106 -13.33 5.12 -1.58
N GLY A 107 -14.15 4.84 -2.59
CA GLY A 107 -14.30 3.51 -3.16
C GLY A 107 -14.67 2.44 -2.13
N ASP A 108 -14.35 1.19 -2.47
CA ASP A 108 -14.81 -0.01 -1.76
C ASP A 108 -14.39 0.02 -0.29
N TRP A 109 -13.13 0.39 -0.07
CA TRP A 109 -12.55 0.33 1.25
C TRP A 109 -12.73 1.63 2.03
N ALA A 110 -12.19 2.76 1.56
CA ALA A 110 -12.23 3.99 2.34
C ALA A 110 -13.65 4.57 2.44
N GLY A 111 -14.47 4.41 1.40
CA GLY A 111 -15.89 4.78 1.41
C GLY A 111 -16.69 3.86 2.35
N GLY A 112 -16.55 2.53 2.17
CA GLY A 112 -17.18 1.54 3.05
C GLY A 112 -16.82 1.67 4.54
N ALA A 113 -15.60 2.11 4.84
CA ALA A 113 -15.13 2.34 6.21
C ALA A 113 -15.41 3.76 6.74
N TRP A 114 -15.90 4.67 5.90
CA TRP A 114 -15.97 6.11 6.21
C TRP A 114 -16.73 6.39 7.50
N LEU A 115 -17.96 5.88 7.63
CA LEU A 115 -18.82 6.13 8.79
C LEU A 115 -18.24 5.56 10.10
N LYS A 116 -17.32 4.61 10.02
CA LYS A 116 -16.60 4.05 11.18
C LYS A 116 -15.33 4.85 11.52
N SER A 117 -14.93 5.78 10.65
CA SER A 117 -13.73 6.57 10.82
C SER A 117 -13.95 7.75 11.76
N SER A 118 -12.87 8.16 12.43
CA SER A 118 -12.89 9.41 13.19
C SER A 118 -13.00 10.66 12.29
N ALA A 119 -12.68 10.54 11.00
CA ALA A 119 -12.78 11.62 10.03
C ALA A 119 -14.24 12.01 9.78
N ALA A 120 -15.12 11.04 9.56
CA ALA A 120 -16.54 11.28 9.35
C ALA A 120 -17.15 12.13 10.47
N ARG A 121 -16.87 11.77 11.74
CA ARG A 121 -17.35 12.54 12.90
C ARG A 121 -16.76 13.96 12.96
N ARG A 122 -15.49 14.14 12.60
CA ARG A 122 -14.83 15.45 12.63
C ARG A 122 -15.32 16.40 11.54
N THR A 123 -15.63 15.87 10.36
CA THR A 123 -16.05 16.68 9.21
C THR A 123 -17.57 16.88 9.16
N GLY A 124 -18.33 16.11 9.94
CA GLY A 124 -19.79 16.17 9.96
C GLY A 124 -20.48 15.38 8.83
N TYR A 125 -19.71 14.75 7.94
CA TYR A 125 -20.23 13.91 6.84
C TYR A 125 -20.65 12.53 7.38
N THR A 126 -21.73 12.52 8.17
CA THR A 126 -22.31 11.34 8.82
C THR A 126 -23.82 11.22 8.65
N ILE A 127 -24.50 12.30 8.23
CA ILE A 127 -25.96 12.40 8.11
C ILE A 127 -26.32 12.80 6.68
N GLY A 128 -27.39 12.23 6.10
CA GLY A 128 -27.84 12.56 4.74
C GLY A 128 -27.01 11.94 3.62
N CYS A 129 -26.24 10.91 3.93
CA CYS A 129 -25.43 10.12 3.02
C CYS A 129 -25.26 8.71 3.59
N ASN A 130 -24.90 7.74 2.75
CA ASN A 130 -24.61 6.37 3.15
C ASN A 130 -23.15 6.02 2.82
N ALA A 131 -22.65 4.90 3.33
CA ALA A 131 -21.45 4.29 2.76
C ALA A 131 -21.90 3.34 1.65
N ASP A 132 -21.95 3.84 0.41
CA ASP A 132 -22.52 3.13 -0.73
C ASP A 132 -21.64 3.31 -1.95
N ILE A 133 -20.84 2.27 -2.20
CA ILE A 133 -19.97 2.20 -3.36
C ILE A 133 -20.72 2.23 -4.70
N SER A 134 -21.94 1.70 -4.75
CA SER A 134 -22.71 1.61 -5.98
C SER A 134 -23.33 2.95 -6.37
N ASN A 135 -23.41 3.88 -5.42
CA ASN A 135 -23.92 5.23 -5.61
C ASN A 135 -22.94 6.28 -5.06
N PRO A 136 -21.85 6.59 -5.80
CA PRO A 136 -20.86 7.57 -5.36
C PRO A 136 -21.43 8.96 -5.03
N ALA A 137 -22.53 9.38 -5.68
CA ALA A 137 -23.18 10.66 -5.39
C ALA A 137 -23.88 10.67 -4.01
N GLY A 138 -24.32 9.51 -3.54
CA GLY A 138 -24.91 9.31 -2.21
C GLY A 138 -23.88 9.00 -1.12
N ASP A 139 -22.64 8.68 -1.49
CA ASP A 139 -21.60 8.23 -0.57
C ASP A 139 -21.04 9.38 0.30
N CYS A 140 -20.94 9.15 1.61
CA CYS A 140 -20.46 10.17 2.55
C CYS A 140 -19.01 10.60 2.32
N CYS A 141 -18.13 9.66 1.98
CA CYS A 141 -16.74 9.98 1.67
C CYS A 141 -16.67 10.78 0.36
N SER A 142 -17.38 10.35 -0.68
CA SER A 142 -17.41 11.02 -1.98
C SER A 142 -17.96 12.44 -1.87
N LYS A 143 -19.03 12.65 -1.08
CA LYS A 143 -19.56 13.98 -0.77
C LYS A 143 -18.56 14.84 -0.02
N PHE A 144 -17.82 14.27 0.93
CA PHE A 144 -16.79 15.02 1.64
C PHE A 144 -15.66 15.44 0.70
N VAL A 145 -15.10 14.52 -0.08
CA VAL A 145 -13.93 14.83 -0.94
C VAL A 145 -14.26 15.78 -2.08
N THR A 146 -15.52 15.85 -2.49
CA THR A 146 -16.00 16.81 -3.51
C THR A 146 -16.63 18.07 -2.91
N SER A 147 -16.66 18.20 -1.58
CA SER A 147 -17.24 19.35 -0.91
C SER A 147 -16.41 20.62 -1.07
N ASN A 148 -17.10 21.77 -1.07
CA ASN A 148 -16.49 23.10 -0.98
C ASN A 148 -16.49 23.67 0.46
N THR A 149 -17.01 22.92 1.43
CA THR A 149 -17.09 23.33 2.85
C THR A 149 -15.77 23.10 3.59
N HIS A 150 -14.87 22.32 3.00
CA HIS A 150 -13.52 22.07 3.48
C HIS A 150 -12.52 22.21 2.34
N ASP A 151 -11.31 22.68 2.63
CA ASP A 151 -10.22 22.74 1.66
C ASP A 151 -9.59 21.35 1.44
N VAL A 152 -10.38 20.43 0.87
CA VAL A 152 -9.91 19.08 0.54
C VAL A 152 -8.84 19.15 -0.55
N ASN A 153 -9.02 20.01 -1.55
CA ASN A 153 -8.06 20.17 -2.63
C ASN A 153 -6.70 20.63 -2.12
N GLY A 154 -6.65 21.65 -1.26
CA GLY A 154 -5.41 22.11 -0.63
C GLY A 154 -4.82 21.06 0.29
N TYR A 155 -5.64 20.36 1.08
CA TYR A 155 -5.17 19.25 1.91
C TYR A 155 -4.50 18.16 1.07
N MET A 156 -5.13 17.71 -0.02
CA MET A 156 -4.61 16.66 -0.89
C MET A 156 -3.33 17.12 -1.59
N LYS A 157 -3.32 18.34 -2.15
CA LYS A 157 -2.17 18.91 -2.85
C LYS A 157 -0.91 18.95 -1.99
N HIS A 158 -1.05 19.18 -0.68
CA HIS A 158 0.09 19.38 0.22
C HIS A 158 0.39 18.18 1.14
N ARG A 159 -0.48 17.17 1.20
CA ARG A 159 -0.33 16.05 2.15
C ARG A 159 -0.58 14.66 1.57
N ALA A 160 -1.17 14.55 0.37
CA ALA A 160 -1.46 13.28 -0.28
C ALA A 160 -0.66 13.16 -1.58
N TYR A 161 0.66 13.02 -1.44
CA TYR A 161 1.57 12.83 -2.57
C TYR A 161 2.67 11.82 -2.21
N PHE A 162 3.27 11.22 -3.23
CA PHE A 162 4.51 10.47 -3.08
C PHE A 162 5.70 11.36 -3.46
N SER A 163 6.71 11.41 -2.60
CA SER A 163 8.03 11.99 -2.91
C SER A 163 8.99 10.82 -3.04
N ILE A 164 9.41 10.51 -4.26
CA ILE A 164 10.21 9.31 -4.55
C ILE A 164 11.49 9.75 -5.24
N ASP A 165 12.62 9.45 -4.60
CA ASP A 165 13.94 9.76 -5.13
C ASP A 165 14.36 8.72 -6.18
N TYR A 166 14.10 7.45 -5.93
CA TYR A 166 14.43 6.35 -6.84
C TYR A 166 13.54 5.13 -6.60
N ILE A 167 13.48 4.27 -7.63
CA ILE A 167 12.97 2.90 -7.54
C ILE A 167 14.04 2.00 -8.14
N LYS A 168 14.50 1.01 -7.37
CA LYS A 168 15.47 0.00 -7.80
C LYS A 168 14.84 -1.38 -7.71
N ILE A 169 15.14 -2.24 -8.67
CA ILE A 169 14.69 -3.64 -8.72
C ILE A 169 15.95 -4.50 -8.80
N PHE A 170 16.03 -5.50 -7.94
CA PHE A 170 17.13 -6.44 -7.88
C PHE A 170 16.59 -7.85 -8.12
N THR A 171 17.32 -8.64 -8.89
CA THR A 171 17.07 -10.07 -9.06
C THR A 171 18.29 -10.84 -8.55
N PRO A 172 18.12 -11.95 -7.83
CA PRO A 172 19.24 -12.84 -7.52
C PRO A 172 19.95 -13.28 -8.80
N ALA A 173 21.28 -13.39 -8.74
CA ALA A 173 22.12 -13.73 -9.90
C ALA A 173 21.70 -15.06 -10.57
N ASP A 174 21.05 -15.95 -9.83
CA ASP A 174 20.68 -17.29 -10.28
C ASP A 174 19.37 -17.35 -11.10
N ILE A 175 18.63 -16.23 -11.24
CA ILE A 175 17.31 -16.18 -11.94
C ILE A 175 17.45 -15.67 -13.41
N LEU A 176 18.68 -15.51 -13.91
CA LEU A 176 18.97 -14.93 -15.24
C LEU A 176 18.43 -15.71 -16.47
N SER A 177 17.72 -16.82 -16.30
CA SER A 177 17.15 -17.60 -17.41
C SER A 177 15.70 -17.25 -17.79
N ALA A 178 15.04 -16.33 -17.07
CA ALA A 178 13.73 -15.86 -17.49
C ALA A 178 13.89 -14.83 -18.64
N PRO A 179 13.17 -14.98 -19.78
CA PRO A 179 13.21 -13.98 -20.84
C PRO A 179 12.84 -12.61 -20.26
N PRO A 180 13.54 -11.53 -20.64
CA PRO A 180 13.23 -10.20 -20.14
C PRO A 180 11.76 -9.91 -20.42
N LEU A 181 10.97 -9.70 -19.36
CA LEU A 181 9.70 -9.03 -19.54
C LEU A 181 10.07 -7.63 -20.02
N GLU A 182 9.54 -7.22 -21.18
CA GLU A 182 9.77 -5.87 -21.69
C GLU A 182 9.59 -4.88 -20.55
N SER A 183 10.63 -4.10 -20.28
CA SER A 183 10.63 -3.07 -19.25
C SER A 183 9.34 -2.27 -19.40
N ALA A 184 8.43 -2.40 -18.44
CA ALA A 184 7.13 -1.78 -18.54
C ALA A 184 7.35 -0.27 -18.65
N ALA A 185 6.94 0.31 -19.78
CA ALA A 185 6.93 1.75 -19.95
C ALA A 185 6.28 2.37 -18.71
N PHE A 186 7.01 3.24 -18.01
CA PHE A 186 6.43 3.98 -16.90
C PHE A 186 5.24 4.75 -17.44
N LYS A 187 4.06 4.58 -16.84
CA LYS A 187 2.83 5.24 -17.33
C LYS A 187 2.33 6.24 -16.30
N ARG A 188 2.04 7.47 -16.72
CA ARG A 188 1.25 8.43 -15.93
C ARG A 188 -0.17 8.44 -16.49
N GLY A 189 -1.14 7.98 -15.70
CA GLY A 189 -2.55 7.90 -16.15
C GLY A 189 -2.76 6.97 -17.35
N GLY A 190 -1.96 5.90 -17.50
CA GLY A 190 -2.05 4.96 -18.62
C GLY A 190 -1.28 5.36 -19.88
N VAL A 191 -0.72 6.58 -19.93
CA VAL A 191 0.11 7.07 -21.04
C VAL A 191 1.58 6.82 -20.74
N PRO A 192 2.34 6.19 -21.66
CA PRO A 192 3.79 6.03 -21.51
C PRO A 192 4.49 7.37 -21.29
N LEU A 193 5.36 7.43 -20.28
CA LEU A 193 6.31 8.51 -20.11
C LEU A 193 7.35 8.38 -21.22
N GLN A 194 7.48 9.41 -22.05
CA GLN A 194 8.59 9.51 -22.98
C GLN A 194 9.84 9.85 -22.17
N GLY A 195 10.86 9.00 -22.28
CA GLY A 195 12.20 9.23 -21.72
C GLY A 195 12.99 10.23 -22.55
#